data_AF-A0A7J7S2W4-F1
#
_entry.id   AF-A0A7J7S2W4-F1
#
_cell.length_a   1.000
_cell.length_b   1.000
_cell.length_c   1.000
_cell.angle_alpha   90.00
_cell.angle_beta   90.00
_cell.angle_gamma   90.00
#
_symmetry.space_group_name_H-M   'P 1'
#
loop_
_entity.id
_entity.type
_entity.pdbx_description
1 polymer ?
#
loop_
_entity_poly.entity_id
_entity_poly.type
_entity_poly.pdbx_seq_one_letter_code
_entity_poly.pdbx_strand_id
1 'polypeptide(L)'
;MRGPCEKSGESEEQEKEVAAAATAAGRPAGVPEAEDSDTDSDSNLETEGTHGLRELVKDTLYLRSCRAHGAVPVSCFLRQGRAPDLNLRHRGLGPQGARALAPALASNPYVKRLDLRDNGLRGAGAKALAHALSKSSSICDVDLSENQLGAVGAQAVCTALMANPAIQKVQLAGNSLEEQAAQYLAELLLAHTGLKSLDLSYNQLNDQAGETLGPALAENTGLTELNISWNHLRGPGAVSFARGLGANIFLRVLDISYNGFGDPGASAVGEALRTNNVLEELNMSNNRISVMGARSLGLGLRVNQTLRILVMSRNPMRSEGCLGVLKSVRDNPASALELLDFSGIQVHREFDDLASSLKAILPGLCIKTDAGRVEYKKELLAVWRPSLPASAPK
;
A
#
# COMPACT_ATOMS: atom_id res chain seq x y z
N MET A 1 67.11 -25.98 -3.07
CA MET A 1 67.90 -24.77 -3.36
C MET A 1 67.13 -23.56 -2.85
N ARG A 2 67.87 -22.54 -2.42
CA ARG A 2 67.49 -21.42 -1.53
C ARG A 2 66.28 -20.59 -1.99
N GLY A 3 65.53 -20.03 -1.04
CA GLY A 3 64.68 -18.84 -1.27
C GLY A 3 65.51 -17.54 -1.32
N PRO A 4 64.97 -16.42 -0.81
CA PRO A 4 64.13 -15.42 -1.51
C PRO A 4 64.91 -14.10 -1.75
N CYS A 5 64.30 -13.10 -2.38
CA CYS A 5 64.83 -11.72 -2.38
C CYS A 5 63.75 -10.70 -2.01
N GLU A 6 64.03 -10.05 -0.88
CA GLU A 6 63.46 -8.82 -0.35
C GLU A 6 64.17 -7.58 -0.92
N LYS A 7 63.49 -6.42 -0.77
CA LYS A 7 64.04 -5.06 -0.51
C LYS A 7 64.75 -4.37 -1.69
N SER A 8 64.78 -3.04 -1.83
CA SER A 8 64.45 -1.87 -0.98
C SER A 8 64.73 -0.60 -1.80
N GLY A 9 64.31 0.56 -1.31
CA GLY A 9 64.87 1.87 -1.67
C GLY A 9 63.76 2.87 -2.01
N GLU A 10 63.26 3.67 -1.06
CA GLU A 10 63.87 4.92 -0.54
C GLU A 10 63.86 6.03 -1.63
N SER A 11 63.47 7.27 -1.38
CA SER A 11 63.06 7.96 -0.16
C SER A 11 62.68 9.40 -0.55
N GLU A 12 62.04 10.11 0.40
CA GLU A 12 62.26 11.54 0.67
C GLU A 12 61.66 12.54 -0.34
N GLU A 13 61.09 13.69 0.04
CA GLU A 13 61.24 14.50 1.26
C GLU A 13 60.08 15.54 1.22
N GLN A 14 59.30 15.72 2.30
CA GLN A 14 59.46 16.76 3.34
C GLN A 14 58.98 18.17 2.88
N GLU A 15 58.41 19.06 3.70
CA GLU A 15 58.11 19.07 5.14
C GLU A 15 57.24 20.29 5.51
N LYS A 16 56.48 20.10 6.61
CA LYS A 16 56.25 20.97 7.80
C LYS A 16 55.85 22.44 7.62
N GLU A 17 54.72 22.89 8.19
CA GLU A 17 54.39 23.03 9.63
C GLU A 17 55.24 24.11 10.31
N VAL A 18 54.60 25.09 10.97
CA VAL A 18 54.84 25.50 12.38
C VAL A 18 53.75 26.50 12.81
N ALA A 19 53.34 26.37 14.08
CA ALA A 19 52.29 27.10 14.80
C ALA A 19 52.75 28.40 15.49
N ALA A 20 51.74 29.23 15.82
CA ALA A 20 51.55 30.09 17.01
C ALA A 20 52.49 31.29 17.33
N ALA A 21 51.93 32.51 17.39
CA ALA A 21 51.51 33.23 18.62
C ALA A 21 51.62 34.79 18.55
N ALA A 22 50.58 35.48 19.09
CA ALA A 22 50.50 36.86 19.62
C ALA A 22 50.71 38.05 18.62
N THR A 23 50.05 39.22 18.65
CA THR A 23 49.33 39.99 19.68
C THR A 23 48.54 41.14 19.02
N ALA A 24 47.49 41.61 19.71
CA ALA A 24 47.02 43.01 19.83
C ALA A 24 46.13 43.69 18.75
N ALA A 25 45.06 44.30 19.32
CA ALA A 25 44.40 45.56 18.99
C ALA A 25 43.15 45.58 18.07
N GLY A 26 42.03 46.05 18.65
CA GLY A 26 41.08 46.93 17.95
C GLY A 26 39.61 46.46 17.87
N ARG A 27 38.80 46.72 18.92
CA ARG A 27 37.33 46.85 18.80
C ARG A 27 37.00 48.13 17.99
N PRO A 28 35.81 48.20 17.38
CA PRO A 28 34.83 49.08 18.01
C PRO A 28 33.42 48.48 18.11
N ALA A 29 32.74 48.90 19.19
CA ALA A 29 31.31 48.80 19.40
C ALA A 29 30.59 49.97 18.67
N GLY A 30 29.32 49.76 18.34
CA GLY A 30 28.42 50.79 17.83
C GLY A 30 26.98 50.32 17.90
N VAL A 31 26.37 50.52 19.07
CA VAL A 31 24.91 50.48 19.29
C VAL A 31 24.40 51.92 19.16
N PRO A 32 23.20 52.16 18.62
CA PRO A 32 22.43 53.33 18.99
C PRO A 32 21.27 52.92 19.91
N GLU A 33 21.22 53.58 21.07
CA GLU A 33 20.03 53.72 21.90
C GLU A 33 19.05 54.69 21.24
N ALA A 34 17.75 54.44 21.42
CA ALA A 34 16.73 55.49 21.51
C ALA A 34 15.55 54.95 22.34
N GLU A 35 15.28 55.68 23.41
CA GLU A 35 14.21 55.51 24.39
C GLU A 35 12.82 55.88 23.83
N ASP A 36 11.81 55.19 24.39
CA ASP A 36 10.47 55.62 24.81
C ASP A 36 9.51 56.35 23.86
N SER A 37 8.34 55.74 23.68
CA SER A 37 7.10 56.34 24.19
C SER A 37 5.93 55.35 24.13
N ASP A 38 5.39 55.06 25.30
CA ASP A 38 4.07 54.47 25.49
C ASP A 38 2.99 55.44 25.01
N THR A 39 2.12 54.96 24.13
CA THR A 39 0.73 55.43 24.09
C THR A 39 -0.17 54.24 23.84
N ASP A 40 -0.85 53.82 24.89
CA ASP A 40 -2.06 53.01 24.83
C ASP A 40 -3.07 53.67 23.89
N SER A 41 -3.56 52.90 22.92
CA SER A 41 -4.82 53.16 22.27
C SER A 41 -5.53 51.84 22.06
N ASP A 42 -6.38 51.51 23.02
CA ASP A 42 -7.46 50.56 22.90
C ASP A 42 -8.35 50.93 21.70
N SER A 43 -8.07 50.34 20.55
CA SER A 43 -9.09 50.12 19.54
C SER A 43 -9.51 48.67 19.59
N ASN A 44 -10.59 48.41 20.34
CA ASN A 44 -11.43 47.23 20.15
C ASN A 44 -11.88 47.21 18.68
N LEU A 45 -11.17 46.45 17.86
CA LEU A 45 -11.57 46.07 16.51
C LEU A 45 -11.66 44.55 16.49
N GLU A 46 -12.91 44.14 16.35
CA GLU A 46 -13.44 42.80 16.19
C GLU A 46 -12.47 41.86 15.47
N THR A 47 -12.19 40.70 16.08
CA THR A 47 -11.37 39.63 15.52
C THR A 47 -12.12 38.86 14.44
N GLU A 48 -12.53 39.56 13.38
CA GLU A 48 -12.92 38.98 12.09
C GLU A 48 -11.82 39.27 11.05
N GLY A 49 -10.66 38.62 11.18
CA GLY A 49 -9.56 38.89 10.24
C GLY A 49 -8.37 37.94 10.23
N THR A 50 -8.24 37.00 11.18
CA THR A 50 -7.09 36.09 11.23
C THR A 50 -7.15 34.96 10.20
N HIS A 51 -8.34 34.71 9.61
CA HIS A 51 -8.52 33.72 8.55
C HIS A 51 -7.95 34.15 7.19
N GLY A 52 -7.98 35.46 6.87
CA GLY A 52 -7.47 36.02 5.60
C GLY A 52 -5.94 36.15 5.50
N LEU A 53 -5.25 36.29 6.64
CA LEU A 53 -3.78 36.34 6.65
C LEU A 53 -3.15 34.95 6.50
N ARG A 54 -3.79 33.90 7.03
CA ARG A 54 -3.39 32.50 6.77
C ARG A 54 -3.72 32.05 5.34
N GLU A 55 -4.68 32.71 4.67
CA GLU A 55 -5.04 32.53 3.26
C GLU A 55 -3.87 32.79 2.33
N LEU A 56 -3.28 33.98 2.44
CA LEU A 56 -2.19 34.40 1.57
C LEU A 56 -0.95 33.51 1.76
N VAL A 57 -0.63 33.12 3.00
CA VAL A 57 0.66 32.49 3.33
C VAL A 57 0.84 31.10 2.71
N LYS A 58 -0.20 30.27 2.56
CA LYS A 58 -0.07 28.89 2.04
C LYS A 58 0.00 28.82 0.52
N ASP A 59 -0.83 29.60 -0.16
CA ASP A 59 -0.71 29.80 -1.60
C ASP A 59 0.64 30.45 -1.91
N THR A 60 1.09 31.37 -1.06
CA THR A 60 2.45 31.94 -1.14
C THR A 60 3.53 30.89 -0.87
N LEU A 61 3.34 29.95 0.06
CA LEU A 61 4.34 28.93 0.41
C LEU A 61 4.49 27.87 -0.69
N TYR A 62 3.38 27.38 -1.23
CA TYR A 62 3.40 26.47 -2.39
C TYR A 62 4.01 27.17 -3.61
N LEU A 63 3.54 28.38 -3.95
CA LEU A 63 4.08 29.13 -5.09
C LEU A 63 5.56 29.47 -4.91
N ARG A 64 6.01 29.81 -3.69
CA ARG A 64 7.42 30.05 -3.38
C ARG A 64 8.23 28.76 -3.52
N SER A 65 7.73 27.65 -3.03
CA SER A 65 8.39 26.35 -3.14
C SER A 65 8.47 25.87 -4.59
N CYS A 66 7.43 26.10 -5.38
CA CYS A 66 7.43 25.87 -6.83
C CYS A 66 8.52 26.69 -7.53
N ARG A 67 8.63 27.99 -7.24
CA ARG A 67 9.71 28.83 -7.79
C ARG A 67 11.09 28.34 -7.36
N ALA A 68 11.26 27.98 -6.08
CA ALA A 68 12.53 27.51 -5.55
C ALA A 68 13.01 26.18 -6.17
N HIS A 69 12.07 25.31 -6.57
CA HIS A 69 12.37 24.01 -7.15
C HIS A 69 12.19 23.92 -8.67
N GLY A 70 11.89 25.04 -9.34
CA GLY A 70 11.66 25.06 -10.80
C GLY A 70 10.42 24.28 -11.23
N ALA A 71 9.47 24.03 -10.31
CA ALA A 71 8.26 23.28 -10.59
C ALA A 71 7.11 24.20 -11.03
N VAL A 72 6.35 23.77 -12.03
CA VAL A 72 5.14 24.49 -12.46
C VAL A 72 4.04 24.27 -11.41
N PRO A 73 3.47 25.34 -10.81
CA PRO A 73 2.39 25.20 -9.85
C PRO A 73 1.16 24.54 -10.45
N VAL A 74 0.62 23.54 -9.74
CA VAL A 74 -0.62 22.89 -10.14
C VAL A 74 -1.79 23.72 -9.66
N SER A 75 -2.50 24.35 -10.59
CA SER A 75 -3.65 25.22 -10.28
C SER A 75 -4.77 24.52 -9.51
N CYS A 76 -4.87 23.19 -9.61
CA CYS A 76 -5.80 22.38 -8.83
C CYS A 76 -5.53 22.48 -7.32
N PHE A 77 -4.27 22.46 -6.90
CA PHE A 77 -3.90 22.59 -5.49
C PHE A 77 -4.31 23.95 -4.91
N LEU A 78 -4.12 25.02 -5.66
CA LEU A 78 -4.54 26.37 -5.25
C LEU A 78 -6.07 26.49 -5.11
N ARG A 79 -6.83 25.78 -5.95
CA ARG A 79 -8.30 25.78 -5.88
C ARG A 79 -8.88 24.82 -4.84
N GLN A 80 -8.24 23.66 -4.65
CA GLN A 80 -8.78 22.54 -3.86
C GLN A 80 -8.01 22.27 -2.57
N GLY A 81 -7.00 23.05 -2.23
CA GLY A 81 -6.17 22.83 -1.03
C GLY A 81 -6.94 22.94 0.30
N ARG A 82 -8.22 23.33 0.28
CA ARG A 82 -9.13 23.36 1.44
C ARG A 82 -10.19 22.28 1.41
N ALA A 83 -10.33 21.59 0.27
CA ALA A 83 -11.25 20.49 0.19
C ALA A 83 -10.72 19.33 1.04
N PRO A 84 -11.60 18.54 1.68
CA PRO A 84 -11.19 17.31 2.35
C PRO A 84 -10.58 16.32 1.35
N ASP A 85 -10.95 16.42 0.08
CA ASP A 85 -10.47 15.58 -1.01
C ASP A 85 -9.64 16.40 -1.98
N LEU A 86 -8.34 16.12 -2.01
CA LEU A 86 -7.40 16.76 -2.91
C LEU A 86 -6.99 15.79 -4.02
N ASN A 87 -7.52 16.02 -5.22
CA ASN A 87 -7.22 15.21 -6.39
C ASN A 87 -6.18 15.88 -7.30
N LEU A 88 -4.99 15.28 -7.35
CA LEU A 88 -3.85 15.72 -8.14
C LEU A 88 -3.38 14.63 -9.10
N ARG A 89 -4.24 13.67 -9.50
CA ARG A 89 -3.88 12.62 -10.45
C ARG A 89 -3.48 13.15 -11.83
N HIS A 90 -2.58 12.45 -12.53
CA HIS A 90 -2.20 12.73 -13.92
C HIS A 90 -1.71 14.17 -14.17
N ARG A 91 -0.98 14.76 -13.21
CA ARG A 91 -0.47 16.14 -13.32
C ARG A 91 1.01 16.22 -13.67
N GLY A 92 1.70 15.08 -13.76
CA GLY A 92 3.11 15.04 -14.11
C GLY A 92 4.00 15.84 -13.15
N LEU A 93 3.67 15.84 -11.85
CA LEU A 93 4.42 16.60 -10.84
C LEU A 93 5.92 16.30 -10.85
N GLY A 94 6.27 15.03 -11.05
CA GLY A 94 7.64 14.57 -10.96
C GLY A 94 8.25 14.74 -9.56
N PRO A 95 9.54 14.42 -9.39
CA PRO A 95 10.23 14.59 -8.11
C PRO A 95 10.28 16.05 -7.62
N GLN A 96 10.39 17.01 -8.53
CA GLN A 96 10.48 18.44 -8.19
C GLN A 96 9.12 19.00 -7.76
N GLY A 97 8.03 18.66 -8.46
CA GLY A 97 6.69 19.04 -8.05
C GLY A 97 6.30 18.43 -6.70
N ALA A 98 6.70 17.18 -6.43
CA ALA A 98 6.51 16.53 -5.13
C ALA A 98 7.21 17.28 -4.00
N ARG A 99 8.47 17.70 -4.23
CA ARG A 99 9.25 18.52 -3.29
C ARG A 99 8.62 19.87 -3.04
N ALA A 100 8.10 20.51 -4.09
CA ALA A 100 7.40 21.79 -3.96
C ALA A 100 6.08 21.68 -3.19
N LEU A 101 5.40 20.55 -3.33
CA LEU A 101 4.10 20.29 -2.70
C LEU A 101 4.24 19.90 -1.22
N ALA A 102 5.29 19.17 -0.84
CA ALA A 102 5.45 18.59 0.48
C ALA A 102 5.31 19.62 1.64
N PRO A 103 5.97 20.80 1.63
CA PRO A 103 5.82 21.79 2.70
C PRO A 103 4.37 22.29 2.86
N ALA A 104 3.66 22.46 1.75
CA ALA A 104 2.28 22.95 1.76
C ALA A 104 1.32 21.89 2.33
N LEU A 105 1.56 20.61 2.04
CA LEU A 105 0.79 19.49 2.61
C LEU A 105 1.06 19.28 4.09
N ALA A 106 2.31 19.39 4.54
CA ALA A 106 2.70 19.18 5.93
C ALA A 106 1.97 20.13 6.91
N SER A 107 1.60 21.33 6.46
CA SER A 107 0.88 22.34 7.24
C SER A 107 -0.59 22.47 6.86
N ASN A 108 -1.17 21.50 6.14
CA ASN A 108 -2.55 21.54 5.68
C ASN A 108 -3.50 20.81 6.66
N PRO A 109 -4.40 21.50 7.38
CA PRO A 109 -5.32 20.87 8.33
C PRO A 109 -6.61 20.34 7.67
N TYR A 110 -6.85 20.61 6.39
CA TYR A 110 -8.13 20.36 5.74
C TYR A 110 -8.16 19.06 4.96
N VAL A 111 -7.06 18.76 4.24
CA VAL A 111 -6.99 17.59 3.35
C VAL A 111 -6.99 16.31 4.18
N LYS A 112 -7.99 15.47 3.95
CA LYS A 112 -8.13 14.14 4.55
C LYS A 112 -7.76 13.03 3.57
N ARG A 113 -8.14 13.19 2.30
CA ARG A 113 -7.83 12.27 1.21
C ARG A 113 -6.94 12.95 0.18
N LEU A 114 -5.79 12.35 -0.09
CA LEU A 114 -4.80 12.85 -1.03
C LEU A 114 -4.59 11.85 -2.16
N ASP A 115 -5.03 12.21 -3.37
CA ASP A 115 -4.83 11.42 -4.58
C ASP A 115 -3.70 12.02 -5.43
N LEU A 116 -2.57 11.33 -5.46
CA LEU A 116 -1.38 11.66 -6.24
C LEU A 116 -1.07 10.59 -7.30
N ARG A 117 -2.07 9.81 -7.71
CA ARG A 117 -1.88 8.72 -8.68
C ARG A 117 -1.30 9.21 -10.00
N ASP A 118 -0.36 8.45 -10.56
CA ASP A 118 0.25 8.70 -11.87
C ASP A 118 0.79 10.13 -12.03
N ASN A 119 1.80 10.45 -11.23
CA ASN A 119 2.50 11.73 -11.26
C ASN A 119 4.01 11.60 -11.47
N GLY A 120 4.51 10.38 -11.66
CA GLY A 120 5.94 10.11 -11.86
C GLY A 120 6.81 10.63 -10.72
N LEU A 121 6.34 10.53 -9.46
CA LEU A 121 7.05 11.09 -8.29
C LEU A 121 8.45 10.50 -8.11
N ARG A 122 8.63 9.21 -8.47
CA ARG A 122 9.84 8.41 -8.26
C ARG A 122 10.25 8.35 -6.78
N GLY A 123 11.29 7.58 -6.46
CA GLY A 123 11.80 7.47 -5.09
C GLY A 123 12.17 8.82 -4.45
N ALA A 124 12.74 9.75 -5.22
CA ALA A 124 13.15 11.07 -4.73
C ALA A 124 11.96 12.00 -4.39
N GLY A 125 10.86 11.91 -5.13
CA GLY A 125 9.63 12.64 -4.84
C GLY A 125 8.87 12.02 -3.67
N ALA A 126 8.77 10.69 -3.61
CA ALA A 126 8.20 9.99 -2.46
C ALA A 126 8.94 10.31 -1.16
N LYS A 127 10.28 10.38 -1.17
CA LYS A 127 11.05 10.77 0.02
C LYS A 127 10.69 12.18 0.51
N ALA A 128 10.43 13.11 -0.40
CA ALA A 128 10.02 14.46 -0.03
C ALA A 128 8.60 14.47 0.56
N LEU A 129 7.68 13.74 -0.04
CA LEU A 129 6.30 13.61 0.45
C LEU A 129 6.21 12.84 1.77
N ALA A 130 7.05 11.83 1.97
CA ALA A 130 7.12 11.04 3.20
C ALA A 130 7.33 11.94 4.42
N HIS A 131 8.19 12.95 4.32
CA HIS A 131 8.38 13.91 5.41
C HIS A 131 7.13 14.76 5.70
N ALA A 132 6.33 15.06 4.68
CA ALA A 132 5.07 15.77 4.86
C ALA A 132 3.98 14.87 5.44
N LEU A 133 3.91 13.62 4.97
CA LEU A 133 3.00 12.60 5.47
C LEU A 133 3.28 12.27 6.93
N SER A 134 4.54 12.19 7.37
CA SER A 134 4.84 11.90 8.78
C SER A 134 4.42 13.01 9.76
N LYS A 135 4.25 14.25 9.27
CA LYS A 135 3.85 15.42 10.08
C LYS A 135 2.37 15.75 9.98
N SER A 136 1.69 15.30 8.93
CA SER A 136 0.28 15.62 8.73
C SER A 136 -0.58 14.84 9.72
N SER A 137 -1.43 15.54 10.48
CA SER A 137 -2.41 14.91 11.36
C SER A 137 -3.82 14.81 10.76
N SER A 138 -4.03 15.41 9.58
CA SER A 138 -5.32 15.51 8.90
C SER A 138 -5.52 14.42 7.84
N ILE A 139 -4.45 14.04 7.14
CA ILE A 139 -4.49 13.08 6.04
C ILE A 139 -4.64 11.67 6.61
N CYS A 140 -5.72 10.99 6.23
CA CYS A 140 -6.02 9.61 6.62
C CYS A 140 -6.07 8.62 5.44
N ASP A 141 -6.23 9.10 4.20
CA ASP A 141 -6.28 8.29 2.98
C ASP A 141 -5.29 8.87 1.95
N VAL A 142 -4.36 8.04 1.48
CA VAL A 142 -3.31 8.45 0.55
C VAL A 142 -3.22 7.48 -0.62
N ASP A 143 -3.34 8.01 -1.84
CA ASP A 143 -3.07 7.27 -3.07
C ASP A 143 -1.77 7.77 -3.73
N LEU A 144 -0.74 6.90 -3.72
CA LEU A 144 0.54 7.10 -4.38
C LEU A 144 0.75 6.10 -5.52
N SER A 145 -0.32 5.50 -6.05
CA SER A 145 -0.23 4.48 -7.09
C SER A 145 0.39 5.02 -8.40
N GLU A 146 1.01 4.15 -9.19
CA GLU A 146 1.56 4.47 -10.53
C GLU A 146 2.63 5.58 -10.52
N ASN A 147 3.49 5.62 -9.49
CA ASN A 147 4.48 6.70 -9.31
C ASN A 147 5.94 6.24 -9.38
N GLN A 148 6.19 4.97 -9.71
CA GLN A 148 7.54 4.40 -9.88
C GLN A 148 8.42 4.64 -8.64
N LEU A 149 7.86 4.43 -7.44
CA LEU A 149 8.55 4.74 -6.19
C LEU A 149 9.83 3.92 -5.99
N GLY A 150 9.81 2.64 -6.41
CA GLY A 150 10.88 1.68 -6.16
C GLY A 150 11.16 1.47 -4.67
N ALA A 151 12.23 0.73 -4.36
CA ALA A 151 12.60 0.41 -2.98
C ALA A 151 12.87 1.66 -2.12
N VAL A 152 13.53 2.68 -2.67
CA VAL A 152 13.85 3.93 -1.95
C VAL A 152 12.59 4.69 -1.55
N GLY A 153 11.62 4.77 -2.46
CA GLY A 153 10.34 5.42 -2.17
C GLY A 153 9.52 4.62 -1.18
N ALA A 154 9.48 3.29 -1.31
CA ALA A 154 8.80 2.42 -0.35
C ALA A 154 9.37 2.54 1.06
N GLN A 155 10.69 2.52 1.21
CA GLN A 155 11.34 2.73 2.51
C GLN A 155 10.89 4.05 3.13
N ALA A 156 10.98 5.16 2.38
CA ALA A 156 10.63 6.47 2.89
C ALA A 156 9.15 6.56 3.30
N VAL A 157 8.25 6.03 2.47
CA VAL A 157 6.81 6.00 2.77
C VAL A 157 6.53 5.14 3.99
N CYS A 158 7.06 3.91 4.08
CA CYS A 158 6.86 3.03 5.23
C CYS A 158 7.36 3.67 6.52
N THR A 159 8.55 4.28 6.52
CA THR A 159 9.06 5.01 7.69
C THR A 159 8.16 6.16 8.11
N ALA A 160 7.60 6.91 7.15
CA ALA A 160 6.68 7.99 7.44
C ALA A 160 5.34 7.50 8.02
N LEU A 161 4.81 6.40 7.48
CA LEU A 161 3.57 5.79 7.96
C LEU A 161 3.71 5.25 9.38
N MET A 162 4.84 4.61 9.71
CA MET A 162 5.10 4.14 11.08
C MET A 162 5.10 5.28 12.11
N ALA A 163 5.49 6.49 11.70
CA ALA A 163 5.48 7.67 12.56
C ALA A 163 4.11 8.39 12.61
N ASN A 164 3.18 8.06 11.70
CA ASN A 164 1.90 8.75 11.59
C ASN A 164 0.69 7.82 11.87
N PRO A 165 0.09 7.89 13.07
CA PRO A 165 -1.06 7.08 13.41
C PRO A 165 -2.38 7.53 12.74
N ALA A 166 -2.43 8.71 12.12
CA ALA A 166 -3.66 9.23 11.49
C ALA A 166 -4.00 8.53 10.18
N ILE A 167 -3.01 7.94 9.50
CA ILE A 167 -3.20 7.27 8.22
C ILE A 167 -3.86 5.90 8.42
N GLN A 168 -4.97 5.70 7.70
CA GLN A 168 -5.79 4.50 7.79
C GLN A 168 -5.88 3.77 6.46
N LYS A 169 -5.69 4.46 5.33
CA LYS A 169 -5.72 3.87 4.00
C LYS A 169 -4.55 4.34 3.16
N VAL A 170 -3.86 3.38 2.54
CA VAL A 170 -2.70 3.64 1.69
C VAL A 170 -2.80 2.79 0.42
N GLN A 171 -2.67 3.45 -0.73
CA GLN A 171 -2.60 2.80 -2.03
C GLN A 171 -1.21 3.02 -2.65
N LEU A 172 -0.51 1.91 -2.89
CA LEU A 172 0.84 1.84 -3.45
C LEU A 172 0.88 0.96 -4.71
N ALA A 173 -0.24 0.80 -5.40
CA ALA A 173 -0.33 -0.04 -6.58
C ALA A 173 0.58 0.47 -7.72
N GLY A 174 1.17 -0.41 -8.53
CA GLY A 174 1.90 0.00 -9.73
C GLY A 174 3.17 0.84 -9.46
N ASN A 175 3.94 0.53 -8.41
CA ASN A 175 5.09 1.34 -7.99
C ASN A 175 6.46 0.68 -8.19
N SER A 176 6.50 -0.45 -8.89
CA SER A 176 7.72 -1.24 -9.07
C SER A 176 8.35 -1.59 -7.73
N LEU A 177 7.54 -2.00 -6.76
CA LEU A 177 8.02 -2.49 -5.47
C LEU A 177 8.54 -3.92 -5.65
N GLU A 178 9.84 -4.08 -5.51
CA GLU A 178 10.56 -5.36 -5.64
C GLU A 178 10.81 -5.98 -4.25
N GLU A 179 11.59 -7.06 -4.18
CA GLU A 179 11.82 -7.83 -2.95
C GLU A 179 12.38 -7.00 -1.79
N GLN A 180 13.24 -6.01 -2.04
CA GLN A 180 13.81 -5.18 -0.98
C GLN A 180 12.73 -4.35 -0.27
N ALA A 181 11.61 -4.06 -0.95
CA ALA A 181 10.49 -3.35 -0.34
C ALA A 181 9.75 -4.21 0.70
N ALA A 182 9.82 -5.55 0.59
CA ALA A 182 9.09 -6.48 1.46
C ALA A 182 9.49 -6.33 2.93
N GLN A 183 10.77 -6.07 3.21
CA GLN A 183 11.25 -5.86 4.57
C GLN A 183 10.63 -4.61 5.20
N TYR A 184 10.60 -3.49 4.47
CA TYR A 184 10.00 -2.24 4.96
C TYR A 184 8.48 -2.37 5.12
N LEU A 185 7.84 -3.12 4.24
CA LEU A 185 6.40 -3.42 4.34
C LEU A 185 6.09 -4.32 5.53
N ALA A 186 6.94 -5.33 5.81
CA ALA A 186 6.80 -6.17 6.99
C ALA A 186 6.96 -5.36 8.28
N GLU A 187 7.97 -4.50 8.36
CA GLU A 187 8.16 -3.58 9.48
C GLU A 187 6.95 -2.66 9.68
N LEU A 188 6.39 -2.12 8.58
CA LEU A 188 5.16 -1.34 8.61
C LEU A 188 3.98 -2.13 9.18
N LEU A 189 3.77 -3.37 8.73
CA LEU A 189 2.70 -4.23 9.21
C LEU A 189 2.86 -4.56 10.71
N LEU A 190 4.09 -4.74 11.18
CA LEU A 190 4.33 -5.03 12.60
C LEU A 190 4.14 -3.79 13.48
N ALA A 191 4.53 -2.60 13.01
CA ALA A 191 4.51 -1.38 13.80
C ALA A 191 3.16 -0.63 13.76
N HIS A 192 2.46 -0.64 12.62
CA HIS A 192 1.32 0.24 12.41
C HIS A 192 -0.02 -0.47 12.59
N THR A 193 -0.64 -0.25 13.75
CA THR A 193 -1.94 -0.86 14.14
C THR A 193 -3.16 -0.05 13.70
N GLY A 194 -2.96 1.20 13.28
CA GLY A 194 -4.00 2.11 12.79
C GLY A 194 -4.39 1.88 11.32
N LEU A 195 -3.48 1.33 10.51
CA LEU A 195 -3.69 1.09 9.09
C LEU A 195 -4.76 0.01 8.87
N LYS A 196 -5.85 0.37 8.18
CA LYS A 196 -7.01 -0.50 7.92
C LYS A 196 -6.99 -1.09 6.52
N SER A 197 -6.55 -0.32 5.53
CA SER A 197 -6.59 -0.70 4.11
C SER A 197 -5.26 -0.42 3.42
N LEU A 198 -4.69 -1.46 2.81
CA LEU A 198 -3.42 -1.40 2.11
C LEU A 198 -3.54 -2.05 0.73
N ASP A 199 -3.22 -1.29 -0.31
CA ASP A 199 -3.14 -1.79 -1.68
C ASP A 199 -1.68 -1.79 -2.18
N LEU A 200 -1.17 -2.99 -2.44
CA LEU A 200 0.16 -3.29 -2.98
C LEU A 200 0.08 -3.92 -4.38
N SER A 201 -1.07 -3.87 -5.04
CA SER A 201 -1.29 -4.55 -6.32
C SER A 201 -0.35 -4.07 -7.44
N TYR A 202 -0.17 -4.88 -8.48
CA TYR A 202 0.64 -4.53 -9.66
C TYR A 202 2.08 -4.12 -9.31
N ASN A 203 2.71 -4.83 -8.37
CA ASN A 203 4.12 -4.65 -8.02
C ASN A 203 4.92 -5.92 -8.39
N GLN A 204 6.18 -6.00 -7.98
CA GLN A 204 7.11 -7.07 -8.34
C GLN A 204 7.69 -7.71 -7.08
N LEU A 205 6.86 -7.88 -6.04
CA LEU A 205 7.33 -8.29 -4.72
C LEU A 205 8.03 -9.66 -4.73
N ASN A 206 7.60 -10.60 -5.57
CA ASN A 206 8.16 -11.95 -5.74
C ASN A 206 7.90 -12.94 -4.58
N ASP A 207 8.44 -14.15 -4.69
CA ASP A 207 8.28 -15.23 -3.73
C ASP A 207 8.99 -14.98 -2.40
N GLN A 208 10.19 -14.41 -2.42
CA GLN A 208 10.91 -14.05 -1.21
C GLN A 208 10.12 -13.04 -0.35
N ALA A 209 9.42 -12.09 -0.98
CA ALA A 209 8.55 -11.18 -0.26
C ALA A 209 7.35 -11.89 0.40
N GLY A 210 6.81 -12.94 -0.21
CA GLY A 210 5.75 -13.75 0.40
C GLY A 210 6.21 -14.42 1.69
N GLU A 211 7.48 -14.85 1.74
CA GLU A 211 8.10 -15.41 2.95
C GLU A 211 8.29 -14.38 4.05
N THR A 212 8.60 -13.13 3.70
CA THR A 212 8.77 -12.02 4.65
C THR A 212 7.43 -11.47 5.14
N LEU A 213 6.46 -11.29 4.24
CA LEU A 213 5.16 -10.69 4.55
C LEU A 213 4.21 -11.65 5.27
N GLY A 214 4.33 -12.96 5.07
CA GLY A 214 3.48 -13.96 5.75
C GLY A 214 3.53 -13.86 7.27
N PRO A 215 4.72 -13.98 7.91
CA PRO A 215 4.87 -13.81 9.36
C PRO A 215 4.42 -12.42 9.85
N ALA A 216 4.73 -11.35 9.11
CA ALA A 216 4.29 -10.01 9.48
C ALA A 216 2.77 -9.85 9.43
N LEU A 217 2.10 -10.49 8.47
CA LEU A 217 0.66 -10.54 8.39
C LEU A 217 0.06 -11.32 9.57
N ALA A 218 0.68 -12.41 10.02
CA ALA A 218 0.21 -13.18 11.17
C ALA A 218 0.09 -12.32 12.44
N GLU A 219 1.09 -11.46 12.67
CA GLU A 219 1.20 -10.61 13.86
C GLU A 219 0.46 -9.27 13.72
N ASN A 220 0.06 -8.87 12.51
CA ASN A 220 -0.62 -7.60 12.30
C ASN A 220 -2.03 -7.61 12.93
N THR A 221 -2.30 -6.57 13.73
CA THR A 221 -3.57 -6.42 14.46
C THR A 221 -4.47 -5.29 13.93
N GLY A 222 -4.01 -4.56 12.92
CA GLY A 222 -4.67 -3.35 12.43
C GLY A 222 -5.48 -3.55 11.15
N LEU A 223 -4.91 -4.32 10.22
CA LEU A 223 -5.31 -4.37 8.82
C LEU A 223 -6.55 -5.22 8.63
N THR A 224 -7.56 -4.64 7.98
CA THR A 224 -8.81 -5.33 7.65
C THR A 224 -8.92 -5.62 6.16
N GLU A 225 -8.19 -4.88 5.33
CA GLU A 225 -8.25 -4.93 3.88
C GLU A 225 -6.83 -4.95 3.28
N LEU A 226 -6.52 -6.00 2.52
CA LEU A 226 -5.23 -6.13 1.82
C LEU A 226 -5.43 -6.55 0.37
N ASN A 227 -4.93 -5.74 -0.56
CA ASN A 227 -4.73 -6.15 -1.95
C ASN A 227 -3.24 -6.36 -2.20
N ILE A 228 -2.86 -7.58 -2.57
CA ILE A 228 -1.49 -7.90 -3.01
C ILE A 228 -1.52 -8.63 -4.35
N SER A 229 -2.57 -8.42 -5.14
CA SER A 229 -2.72 -9.03 -6.46
C SER A 229 -1.58 -8.64 -7.41
N TRP A 230 -1.27 -9.53 -8.36
CA TRP A 230 -0.26 -9.26 -9.39
C TRP A 230 1.14 -8.94 -8.82
N ASN A 231 1.65 -9.78 -7.92
CA ASN A 231 2.96 -9.62 -7.26
C ASN A 231 3.91 -10.81 -7.39
N HIS A 232 3.45 -11.90 -8.02
CA HIS A 232 4.25 -13.11 -8.26
C HIS A 232 4.78 -13.82 -7.01
N LEU A 233 3.99 -13.86 -5.92
CA LEU A 233 4.39 -14.51 -4.64
C LEU A 233 4.71 -16.01 -4.70
N ARG A 234 4.30 -16.72 -5.77
CA ARG A 234 4.58 -18.13 -6.18
C ARG A 234 5.35 -19.07 -5.22
N GLY A 235 5.03 -20.37 -5.29
CA GLY A 235 5.88 -21.39 -4.67
C GLY A 235 5.98 -21.25 -3.15
N PRO A 236 7.19 -21.21 -2.54
CA PRO A 236 7.36 -21.09 -1.10
C PRO A 236 6.73 -19.82 -0.50
N GLY A 237 6.85 -18.68 -1.18
CA GLY A 237 6.28 -17.41 -0.74
C GLY A 237 4.75 -17.47 -0.58
N ALA A 238 4.07 -18.08 -1.54
CA ALA A 238 2.62 -18.29 -1.49
C ALA A 238 2.19 -19.18 -0.30
N VAL A 239 2.97 -20.22 0.00
CA VAL A 239 2.71 -21.11 1.15
C VAL A 239 2.95 -20.39 2.46
N SER A 240 4.03 -19.63 2.59
CA SER A 240 4.33 -18.85 3.80
C SER A 240 3.28 -17.78 4.05
N PHE A 241 2.90 -17.05 3.00
CA PHE A 241 1.84 -16.04 3.08
C PHE A 241 0.50 -16.64 3.52
N ALA A 242 0.13 -17.81 2.97
CA ALA A 242 -1.08 -18.52 3.37
C ALA A 242 -1.03 -18.99 4.83
N ARG A 243 0.11 -19.45 5.34
CA ARG A 243 0.28 -19.79 6.76
C ARG A 243 0.08 -18.56 7.65
N GLY A 244 0.62 -17.41 7.25
CA GLY A 244 0.41 -16.15 7.94
C GLY A 244 -1.06 -15.75 8.02
N LEU A 245 -1.79 -15.89 6.91
CA LEU A 245 -3.24 -15.70 6.85
C LEU A 245 -4.00 -16.61 7.85
N GLY A 246 -3.56 -17.86 8.01
CA GLY A 246 -4.19 -18.82 8.93
C GLY A 246 -4.12 -18.42 10.40
N ALA A 247 -3.10 -17.63 10.77
CA ALA A 247 -2.89 -17.12 12.13
C ALA A 247 -3.48 -15.71 12.34
N ASN A 248 -3.66 -14.93 11.27
CA ASN A 248 -4.22 -13.59 11.37
C ASN A 248 -5.71 -13.62 11.78
N ILE A 249 -6.07 -12.78 12.76
CA ILE A 249 -7.45 -12.69 13.31
C ILE A 249 -8.11 -11.31 13.10
N PHE A 250 -7.62 -10.49 12.18
CA PHE A 250 -8.16 -9.15 11.91
C PHE A 250 -8.54 -8.90 10.45
N LEU A 251 -7.85 -9.56 9.51
CA LEU A 251 -8.03 -9.37 8.08
C LEU A 251 -9.38 -9.93 7.63
N ARG A 252 -10.18 -9.08 6.99
CA ARG A 252 -11.55 -9.39 6.52
C ARG A 252 -11.59 -9.57 5.01
N VAL A 253 -10.81 -8.78 4.27
CA VAL A 253 -10.78 -8.78 2.80
C VAL A 253 -9.36 -8.98 2.31
N LEU A 254 -9.17 -9.99 1.48
CA LEU A 254 -7.88 -10.31 0.89
C LEU A 254 -8.00 -10.56 -0.63
N ASP A 255 -7.26 -9.79 -1.41
CA ASP A 255 -7.04 -10.09 -2.83
C ASP A 255 -5.59 -10.56 -3.07
N ILE A 256 -5.45 -11.85 -3.41
CA ILE A 256 -4.20 -12.49 -3.80
C ILE A 256 -4.24 -12.98 -5.26
N SER A 257 -5.14 -12.44 -6.09
CA SER A 257 -5.26 -12.82 -7.49
C SER A 257 -3.99 -12.53 -8.29
N TYR A 258 -3.78 -13.25 -9.40
CA TYR A 258 -2.63 -13.05 -10.30
C TYR A 258 -1.23 -13.23 -9.65
N ASN A 259 -1.13 -14.02 -8.57
CA ASN A 259 0.15 -14.29 -7.91
C ASN A 259 0.80 -15.62 -8.31
N GLY A 260 0.04 -16.52 -8.93
CA GLY A 260 0.53 -17.84 -9.31
C GLY A 260 0.75 -18.77 -8.11
N PHE A 261 -0.15 -18.75 -7.13
CA PHE A 261 -0.10 -19.63 -5.95
C PHE A 261 0.05 -21.12 -6.29
N GLY A 262 -0.53 -21.57 -7.40
CA GLY A 262 -0.53 -22.97 -7.82
C GLY A 262 -1.23 -23.88 -6.80
N ASP A 263 -1.09 -25.20 -6.99
CA ASP A 263 -1.71 -26.18 -6.10
C ASP A 263 -1.14 -26.17 -4.66
N PRO A 264 0.18 -26.00 -4.42
CA PRO A 264 0.72 -25.91 -3.07
C PRO A 264 0.19 -24.70 -2.30
N GLY A 265 0.16 -23.52 -2.94
CA GLY A 265 -0.38 -22.31 -2.33
C GLY A 265 -1.88 -22.44 -2.06
N ALA A 266 -2.66 -22.99 -3.00
CA ALA A 266 -4.09 -23.24 -2.79
C ALA A 266 -4.37 -24.24 -1.65
N SER A 267 -3.53 -25.28 -1.52
CA SER A 267 -3.60 -26.23 -0.41
C SER A 267 -3.32 -25.54 0.93
N ALA A 268 -2.29 -24.69 0.99
CA ALA A 268 -1.94 -23.93 2.19
C ALA A 268 -3.04 -22.93 2.57
N VAL A 269 -3.67 -22.26 1.59
CA VAL A 269 -4.86 -21.43 1.84
C VAL A 269 -6.03 -22.28 2.36
N GLY A 270 -6.24 -23.47 1.80
CA GLY A 270 -7.22 -24.43 2.30
C GLY A 270 -7.00 -24.81 3.77
N GLU A 271 -5.75 -25.05 4.16
CA GLU A 271 -5.37 -25.29 5.56
C GLU A 271 -5.61 -24.05 6.44
N ALA A 272 -5.20 -22.87 5.98
CA ALA A 272 -5.42 -21.60 6.67
C ALA A 272 -6.90 -21.32 6.93
N LEU A 273 -7.78 -21.59 5.96
CA LEU A 273 -9.23 -21.41 6.11
C LEU A 273 -9.86 -22.36 7.13
N ARG A 274 -9.20 -23.47 7.52
CA ARG A 274 -9.71 -24.34 8.59
C ARG A 274 -9.61 -23.69 9.96
N THR A 275 -8.60 -22.87 10.18
CA THR A 275 -8.33 -22.22 11.47
C THR A 275 -8.76 -20.77 11.49
N ASN A 276 -8.69 -20.07 10.35
CA ASN A 276 -9.11 -18.69 10.22
C ASN A 276 -10.63 -18.57 10.35
N ASN A 277 -11.08 -17.72 11.26
CA ASN A 277 -12.49 -17.47 11.56
C ASN A 277 -12.86 -15.97 11.43
N VAL A 278 -12.13 -15.25 10.60
CA VAL A 278 -12.23 -13.79 10.48
C VAL A 278 -12.37 -13.37 9.03
N LEU A 279 -11.65 -14.02 8.11
CA LEU A 279 -11.69 -13.68 6.70
C LEU A 279 -13.09 -13.88 6.13
N GLU A 280 -13.59 -12.84 5.47
CA GLU A 280 -14.93 -12.77 4.89
C GLU A 280 -14.88 -12.79 3.36
N GLU A 281 -13.87 -12.16 2.76
CA GLU A 281 -13.74 -12.05 1.31
C GLU A 281 -12.34 -12.44 0.85
N LEU A 282 -12.28 -13.39 -0.09
CA LEU A 282 -11.04 -13.89 -0.65
C LEU A 282 -11.12 -13.97 -2.18
N ASN A 283 -10.24 -13.24 -2.85
CA ASN A 283 -10.03 -13.36 -4.29
C ASN A 283 -8.72 -14.11 -4.58
N MET A 284 -8.84 -15.27 -5.24
CA MET A 284 -7.72 -16.07 -5.73
C MET A 284 -7.78 -16.32 -7.24
N SER A 285 -8.37 -15.41 -7.99
CA SER A 285 -8.46 -15.53 -9.45
C SER A 285 -7.09 -15.58 -10.12
N ASN A 286 -6.98 -16.25 -11.26
CA ASN A 286 -5.75 -16.31 -12.08
C ASN A 286 -4.49 -16.75 -11.30
N ASN A 287 -4.62 -17.73 -10.41
CA ASN A 287 -3.51 -18.24 -9.58
C ASN A 287 -2.91 -19.57 -10.07
N ARG A 288 -3.29 -20.02 -11.28
CA ARG A 288 -2.84 -21.30 -11.87
C ARG A 288 -3.20 -22.51 -11.00
N ILE A 289 -4.35 -22.45 -10.32
CA ILE A 289 -4.86 -23.53 -9.47
C ILE A 289 -5.49 -24.62 -10.35
N SER A 290 -5.02 -25.86 -10.22
CA SER A 290 -5.52 -27.02 -10.95
C SER A 290 -6.68 -27.69 -10.20
N VAL A 291 -7.17 -28.82 -10.73
CA VAL A 291 -8.16 -29.68 -10.06
C VAL A 291 -7.69 -30.07 -8.66
N MET A 292 -6.40 -30.32 -8.47
CA MET A 292 -5.85 -30.77 -7.20
C MET A 292 -5.86 -29.66 -6.14
N GLY A 293 -5.34 -28.48 -6.48
CA GLY A 293 -5.37 -27.32 -5.57
C GLY A 293 -6.80 -26.90 -5.21
N ALA A 294 -7.72 -26.96 -6.17
CA ALA A 294 -9.14 -26.71 -5.95
C ALA A 294 -9.76 -27.65 -4.92
N ARG A 295 -9.49 -28.96 -5.03
CA ARG A 295 -9.97 -29.96 -4.07
C ARG A 295 -9.38 -29.73 -2.68
N SER A 296 -8.07 -29.46 -2.59
CA SER A 296 -7.41 -29.16 -1.31
C SER A 296 -8.00 -27.93 -0.63
N LEU A 297 -8.25 -26.87 -1.41
CA LEU A 297 -8.93 -25.68 -0.89
C LEU A 297 -10.36 -25.99 -0.42
N GLY A 298 -11.10 -26.80 -1.19
CA GLY A 298 -12.42 -27.28 -0.81
C GLY A 298 -12.44 -27.93 0.59
N LEU A 299 -11.42 -28.71 0.94
CA LEU A 299 -11.31 -29.30 2.27
C LEU A 299 -11.27 -28.26 3.41
N GLY A 300 -10.75 -27.06 3.15
CA GLY A 300 -10.82 -25.93 4.08
C GLY A 300 -12.24 -25.39 4.24
N LEU A 301 -12.91 -25.17 3.10
CA LEU A 301 -14.29 -24.67 3.05
C LEU A 301 -15.31 -25.63 3.69
N ARG A 302 -14.99 -26.93 3.76
CA ARG A 302 -15.84 -27.95 4.40
C ARG A 302 -16.06 -27.67 5.90
N VAL A 303 -15.18 -26.91 6.54
CA VAL A 303 -15.30 -26.56 7.97
C VAL A 303 -15.34 -25.06 8.24
N ASN A 304 -14.95 -24.22 7.27
CA ASN A 304 -14.97 -22.78 7.43
C ASN A 304 -16.40 -22.22 7.48
N GLN A 305 -16.67 -21.34 8.45
CA GLN A 305 -18.00 -20.77 8.69
C GLN A 305 -18.04 -19.25 8.55
N THR A 306 -16.97 -18.63 8.02
CA THR A 306 -16.80 -17.17 8.07
C THR A 306 -16.62 -16.55 6.70
N LEU A 307 -16.02 -17.29 5.76
CA LEU A 307 -15.83 -16.82 4.40
C LEU A 307 -17.17 -16.69 3.69
N ARG A 308 -17.45 -15.48 3.22
CA ARG A 308 -18.69 -15.10 2.53
C ARG A 308 -18.50 -15.04 1.02
N ILE A 309 -17.36 -14.52 0.57
CA ILE A 309 -17.07 -14.33 -0.84
C ILE A 309 -15.78 -15.06 -1.18
N LEU A 310 -15.87 -16.00 -2.12
CA LEU A 310 -14.72 -16.67 -2.69
C LEU A 310 -14.76 -16.54 -4.21
N VAL A 311 -13.72 -15.91 -4.76
CA VAL A 311 -13.59 -15.74 -6.21
C VAL A 311 -12.37 -16.50 -6.69
N MET A 312 -12.61 -17.48 -7.55
CA MET A 312 -11.58 -18.37 -8.10
C MET A 312 -11.56 -18.32 -9.63
N SER A 313 -12.02 -17.22 -10.20
CA SER A 313 -12.16 -17.02 -11.64
C SER A 313 -10.85 -17.28 -12.40
N ARG A 314 -10.96 -17.79 -13.64
CA ARG A 314 -9.83 -17.99 -14.55
C ARG A 314 -8.68 -18.83 -13.95
N ASN A 315 -9.00 -19.87 -13.20
CA ASN A 315 -8.04 -20.89 -12.77
C ASN A 315 -8.21 -22.17 -13.62
N PRO A 316 -7.12 -22.88 -13.98
CA PRO A 316 -7.16 -24.11 -14.77
C PRO A 316 -7.68 -25.34 -13.98
N MET A 317 -8.67 -25.15 -13.11
CA MET A 317 -9.23 -26.19 -12.25
C MET A 317 -10.27 -27.07 -12.95
N ARG A 318 -10.69 -26.68 -14.17
CA ARG A 318 -11.72 -27.37 -14.99
C ARG A 318 -13.05 -27.54 -14.23
N SER A 319 -14.04 -28.13 -14.90
CA SER A 319 -15.32 -28.44 -14.26
C SER A 319 -15.17 -29.36 -13.03
N GLU A 320 -14.22 -30.29 -13.05
CA GLU A 320 -13.99 -31.24 -11.95
C GLU A 320 -13.52 -30.56 -10.66
N GLY A 321 -12.66 -29.55 -10.75
CA GLY A 321 -12.21 -28.77 -9.60
C GLY A 321 -13.35 -27.94 -9.01
N CYS A 322 -14.12 -27.25 -9.87
CA CYS A 322 -15.32 -26.51 -9.46
C CYS A 322 -16.33 -27.42 -8.75
N LEU A 323 -16.58 -28.61 -9.30
CA LEU A 323 -17.44 -29.64 -8.69
C LEU A 323 -16.89 -30.09 -7.33
N GLY A 324 -15.58 -30.26 -7.20
CA GLY A 324 -14.91 -30.60 -5.94
C GLY A 324 -15.18 -29.56 -4.85
N VAL A 325 -15.02 -28.27 -5.18
CA VAL A 325 -15.35 -27.17 -4.27
C VAL A 325 -16.83 -27.19 -3.88
N LEU A 326 -17.75 -27.33 -4.84
CA LEU A 326 -19.18 -27.39 -4.55
C LEU A 326 -19.55 -28.56 -3.62
N LYS A 327 -18.94 -29.74 -3.83
CA LYS A 327 -19.14 -30.89 -2.92
C LYS A 327 -18.69 -30.57 -1.51
N SER A 328 -17.55 -29.89 -1.34
CA SER A 328 -17.08 -29.48 -0.02
C SER A 328 -18.00 -28.46 0.67
N VAL A 329 -18.53 -27.50 -0.09
CA VAL A 329 -19.51 -26.53 0.43
C VAL A 329 -20.83 -27.20 0.79
N ARG A 330 -21.29 -28.18 -0.01
CA ARG A 330 -22.48 -28.98 0.30
C ARG A 330 -22.37 -29.72 1.63
N ASP A 331 -21.17 -30.23 1.91
CA ASP A 331 -20.88 -30.96 3.15
C ASP A 331 -20.71 -30.01 4.37
N ASN A 332 -20.89 -28.69 4.19
CA ASN A 332 -20.84 -27.68 5.24
C ASN A 332 -22.15 -26.86 5.30
N PRO A 333 -23.18 -27.35 6.01
CA PRO A 333 -24.45 -26.62 6.15
C PRO A 333 -24.32 -25.31 6.95
N ALA A 334 -23.22 -25.13 7.70
CA ALA A 334 -22.93 -23.92 8.47
C ALA A 334 -22.07 -22.90 7.69
N SER A 335 -21.84 -23.13 6.39
CA SER A 335 -21.07 -22.20 5.56
C SER A 335 -21.74 -20.83 5.49
N ALA A 336 -20.95 -19.77 5.67
CA ALA A 336 -21.38 -18.40 5.47
C ALA A 336 -21.24 -17.93 4.00
N LEU A 337 -20.90 -18.82 3.07
CA LEU A 337 -20.67 -18.46 1.67
C LEU A 337 -21.95 -17.91 1.03
N GLU A 338 -21.82 -16.69 0.53
CA GLU A 338 -22.84 -15.95 -0.21
C GLU A 338 -22.48 -15.84 -1.69
N LEU A 339 -21.20 -15.81 -2.04
CA LEU A 339 -20.75 -15.73 -3.43
C LEU A 339 -19.59 -16.69 -3.69
N LEU A 340 -19.76 -17.50 -4.73
CA LEU A 340 -18.71 -18.35 -5.29
C LEU A 340 -18.60 -18.07 -6.79
N ASP A 341 -17.49 -17.44 -7.20
CA ASP A 341 -17.29 -17.02 -8.58
C ASP A 341 -16.28 -17.92 -9.31
N PHE A 342 -16.76 -18.62 -10.32
CA PHE A 342 -16.00 -19.46 -11.25
C PHE A 342 -15.96 -18.90 -12.68
N SER A 343 -16.17 -17.59 -12.87
CA SER A 343 -16.11 -16.95 -14.19
C SER A 343 -14.79 -17.25 -14.90
N GLY A 344 -14.83 -17.44 -16.21
CA GLY A 344 -13.68 -17.84 -17.02
C GLY A 344 -13.26 -19.30 -16.86
N ILE A 345 -14.12 -20.17 -16.34
CA ILE A 345 -13.89 -21.62 -16.22
C ILE A 345 -15.04 -22.36 -16.90
N GLN A 346 -14.69 -23.30 -17.78
CA GLN A 346 -15.67 -24.17 -18.44
C GLN A 346 -16.22 -25.19 -17.44
N VAL A 347 -17.54 -25.16 -17.25
CA VAL A 347 -18.29 -26.10 -16.40
C VAL A 347 -19.20 -26.99 -17.26
N HIS A 348 -19.47 -28.20 -16.78
CA HIS A 348 -20.32 -29.19 -17.45
C HIS A 348 -21.64 -29.39 -16.69
N ARG A 349 -22.58 -30.11 -17.31
CA ARG A 349 -23.94 -30.33 -16.77
C ARG A 349 -23.98 -30.84 -15.32
N GLU A 350 -23.08 -31.74 -14.94
CA GLU A 350 -23.01 -32.26 -13.57
C GLU A 350 -22.75 -31.17 -12.53
N PHE A 351 -21.99 -30.12 -12.90
CA PHE A 351 -21.76 -28.97 -12.05
C PHE A 351 -23.06 -28.17 -11.86
N ASP A 352 -23.80 -27.92 -12.94
CA ASP A 352 -25.06 -27.15 -12.89
C ASP A 352 -26.14 -27.88 -12.08
N ASP A 353 -26.21 -29.21 -12.19
CA ASP A 353 -27.12 -30.04 -11.41
C ASP A 353 -26.79 -29.96 -9.90
N LEU A 354 -25.50 -30.02 -9.54
CA LEU A 354 -25.06 -29.86 -8.14
C LEU A 354 -25.25 -28.43 -7.62
N ALA A 355 -24.95 -27.42 -8.44
CA ALA A 355 -25.14 -26.01 -8.11
C ALA A 355 -26.62 -25.70 -7.86
N SER A 356 -27.52 -26.28 -8.65
CA SER A 356 -28.97 -26.17 -8.47
C SER A 356 -29.42 -26.84 -7.18
N SER A 357 -28.91 -28.03 -6.88
CA SER A 357 -29.19 -28.76 -5.64
C SER A 357 -28.69 -28.01 -4.40
N LEU A 358 -27.54 -27.34 -4.51
CA LEU A 358 -26.95 -26.55 -3.42
C LEU A 358 -27.81 -25.36 -3.01
N LYS A 359 -28.55 -24.75 -3.94
CA LYS A 359 -29.48 -23.65 -3.61
C LYS A 359 -30.62 -24.08 -2.67
N ALA A 360 -30.93 -25.37 -2.60
CA ALA A 360 -31.90 -25.88 -1.63
C ALA A 360 -31.31 -25.96 -0.21
N ILE A 361 -29.99 -26.12 -0.09
CA ILE A 361 -29.27 -26.23 1.20
C ILE A 361 -28.83 -24.85 1.68
N LEU A 362 -28.26 -24.05 0.77
CA LEU A 362 -27.77 -22.69 1.01
C LEU A 362 -28.50 -21.72 0.08
N PRO A 363 -29.73 -21.28 0.42
CA PRO A 363 -30.54 -20.43 -0.47
C PRO A 363 -29.92 -19.05 -0.73
N GLY A 364 -29.04 -18.58 0.16
CA GLY A 364 -28.29 -17.33 -0.01
C GLY A 364 -27.05 -17.45 -0.90
N LEU A 365 -26.65 -18.66 -1.31
CA LEU A 365 -25.44 -18.87 -2.10
C LEU A 365 -25.64 -18.54 -3.58
N CYS A 366 -24.92 -17.52 -4.04
CA CYS A 366 -24.80 -17.12 -5.42
C CYS A 366 -23.59 -17.80 -6.07
N ILE A 367 -23.83 -18.68 -7.05
CA ILE A 367 -22.77 -19.31 -7.84
C ILE A 367 -22.71 -18.63 -9.20
N LYS A 368 -21.59 -17.97 -9.51
CA LYS A 368 -21.39 -17.25 -10.77
C LYS A 368 -20.48 -18.04 -11.71
N THR A 369 -20.91 -18.15 -12.96
CA THR A 369 -20.21 -18.82 -14.07
C THR A 369 -20.40 -17.99 -15.35
N ASP A 370 -19.65 -18.26 -16.40
CA ASP A 370 -19.79 -17.51 -17.68
C ASP A 370 -21.18 -17.68 -18.32
N ALA A 371 -21.85 -18.80 -18.07
CA ALA A 371 -23.20 -19.07 -18.58
C ALA A 371 -24.31 -18.39 -17.76
N GLY A 372 -24.04 -18.06 -16.48
CA GLY A 372 -25.01 -17.49 -15.56
C GLY A 372 -24.76 -16.01 -15.31
N ARG A 373 -25.62 -15.12 -15.85
CA ARG A 373 -25.68 -13.74 -15.35
C ARG A 373 -26.24 -13.76 -13.94
N VAL A 374 -25.39 -13.57 -12.94
CA VAL A 374 -25.86 -13.42 -11.56
C VAL A 374 -25.63 -12.00 -11.08
N GLU A 375 -26.72 -11.32 -10.75
CA GLU A 375 -26.69 -10.04 -10.06
C GLU A 375 -26.42 -10.28 -8.57
N TYR A 376 -25.15 -10.31 -8.19
CA TYR A 376 -24.79 -10.19 -6.78
C TYR A 376 -24.93 -8.72 -6.39
N LYS A 377 -25.99 -8.40 -5.64
CA LYS A 377 -26.42 -7.02 -5.33
C LYS A 377 -25.69 -6.35 -4.16
N LYS A 378 -24.75 -7.04 -3.52
CA LYS A 378 -23.97 -6.47 -2.42
C LYS A 378 -22.70 -5.83 -2.99
N GLU A 379 -22.46 -4.57 -2.66
CA GLU A 379 -21.24 -3.86 -3.06
C GLU A 379 -20.02 -4.60 -2.51
N LEU A 380 -19.16 -5.10 -3.40
CA LEU A 380 -17.85 -5.60 -3.02
C LEU A 380 -17.05 -4.45 -2.38
N LEU A 381 -16.35 -4.72 -1.28
CA LEU A 381 -15.59 -3.70 -0.56
C LEU A 381 -14.49 -3.11 -1.45
N ALA A 382 -14.05 -1.88 -1.14
CA ALA A 382 -13.29 -1.02 -2.05
C ALA A 382 -12.03 -1.67 -2.68
N VAL A 383 -11.43 -2.63 -1.99
CA VAL A 383 -10.31 -3.49 -2.43
C VAL A 383 -10.57 -4.19 -3.77
N TRP A 384 -11.83 -4.48 -4.08
CA TRP A 384 -12.27 -5.19 -5.30
C TRP A 384 -12.54 -4.27 -6.49
N ARG A 385 -12.45 -2.94 -6.32
CA ARG A 385 -12.52 -2.04 -7.47
C ARG A 385 -11.18 -2.16 -8.19
N PRO A 386 -11.12 -2.75 -9.40
CA PRO A 386 -9.86 -2.82 -10.12
C PRO A 386 -9.39 -1.38 -10.32
N SER A 387 -8.23 -1.06 -9.76
CA SER A 387 -7.36 -0.01 -10.28
C SER A 387 -6.91 -0.50 -11.65
N LEU A 388 -7.79 -0.42 -12.66
CA LEU A 388 -7.44 -0.72 -14.04
C LEU A 388 -6.16 0.08 -14.34
N PRO A 389 -5.03 -0.58 -14.66
CA PRO A 389 -3.86 0.15 -15.13
C PRO A 389 -4.26 0.84 -16.43
N ALA A 390 -3.88 2.10 -16.60
CA ALA A 390 -4.16 2.87 -17.81
C ALA A 390 -3.43 2.32 -19.06
N SER A 391 -2.66 1.23 -18.92
CA SER A 391 -1.85 0.65 -19.98
C SER A 391 -1.81 -0.89 -19.89
N ALA A 392 -2.91 -1.56 -20.23
CA ALA A 392 -2.81 -2.89 -20.81
C ALA A 392 -2.90 -2.73 -22.34
N PRO A 393 -1.86 -3.07 -23.13
CA PRO A 393 -2.02 -3.11 -24.58
C PRO A 393 -3.07 -4.19 -24.91
N LYS A 394 -3.97 -3.83 -25.83
CA LYS A 394 -5.01 -4.74 -26.36
C LYS A 394 -4.41 -5.94 -27.06
#